data_AF-A0A832IBS9-F1
#
_entry.id   AF-A0A832IBS9-F1
#
_cell.length_a   1.000
_cell.length_b   1.000
_cell.length_c   1.000
_cell.angle_alpha   90.00
_cell.angle_beta   90.00
_cell.angle_gamma   90.00
#
_symmetry.space_group_name_H-M   'P 1'
#
loop_
_entity.id
_entity.type
_entity.pdbx_description
1 polymer ?
#
loop_
_entity_poly.entity_id
_entity_poly.type
_entity_poly.pdbx_seq_one_letter_code
_entity_poly.pdbx_strand_id
1 'polypeptide(L)'
;ESPAFFAELREGDIIVALDGQRLFSVEDFVKMTKEKAGQKIQLEIKREKDNPCREEGGEKVLGGSTQVGFNCHGENLLVSLIPRQSPPENEGPLGVVISDTELKKYPWWQMPYLGVREGFKESLSWGKMILLSLKETFVSLIVYGKVPREVAGPIGIFQATGQVTKQGFLAVLQFLGILSVNLAIVNVLPFPALDGGRLIFLAIEGLTKKKVPAKVELLINQIGMVCLLLLMVVITINDIFRFLGK
;
A
#
# COMPACT_ATOMS: atom_id res chain seq x y z
N GLU A 1 -23.70 7.81 9.22
CA GLU A 1 -23.11 9.02 8.60
C GLU A 1 -21.98 9.52 9.49
N SER A 2 -20.83 9.84 8.91
CA SER A 2 -19.62 10.22 9.66
C SER A 2 -19.57 11.73 9.92
N PRO A 3 -18.82 12.19 10.94
CA PRO A 3 -18.57 13.63 11.13
C PRO A 3 -17.99 14.31 9.88
N ALA A 4 -17.17 13.59 9.10
CA ALA A 4 -16.66 14.04 7.82
C ALA A 4 -17.74 14.28 6.75
N PHE A 5 -18.77 13.43 6.72
CA PHE A 5 -19.90 13.57 5.81
C PHE A 5 -20.70 14.84 6.10
N PHE A 6 -21.02 15.10 7.37
CA PHE A 6 -21.69 16.35 7.78
C PHE A 6 -20.83 17.59 7.55
N ALA A 7 -19.51 17.43 7.61
CA ALA A 7 -18.53 18.47 7.33
C ALA A 7 -18.29 18.71 5.83
N GLU A 8 -19.03 18.03 4.94
CA GLU A 8 -18.88 18.11 3.48
C GLU A 8 -17.44 17.92 2.99
N LEU A 9 -16.69 17.06 3.68
CA LEU A 9 -15.35 16.65 3.24
C LEU A 9 -15.46 15.82 1.96
N ARG A 10 -14.60 16.12 1.00
CA ARG A 10 -14.57 15.47 -0.31
C ARG A 10 -13.27 14.71 -0.50
N GLU A 11 -13.32 13.70 -1.34
CA GLU A 11 -12.12 12.99 -1.77
C GLU A 11 -11.16 13.95 -2.50
N GLY A 12 -9.89 13.95 -2.11
CA GLY A 12 -8.87 14.88 -2.62
C GLY A 12 -8.68 16.17 -1.83
N ASP A 13 -9.42 16.36 -0.73
CA ASP A 13 -9.17 17.44 0.23
C ASP A 13 -7.82 17.24 0.94
N ILE A 14 -6.98 18.27 0.96
CA ILE A 14 -5.68 18.25 1.63
C ILE A 14 -5.81 18.94 2.98
N ILE A 15 -5.64 18.20 4.08
CA ILE A 15 -5.68 18.75 5.44
C ILE A 15 -4.31 19.35 5.77
N VAL A 16 -4.26 20.67 5.97
CA VAL A 16 -3.03 21.43 6.21
C VAL A 16 -2.76 21.60 7.71
N ALA A 17 -3.81 21.85 8.49
CA ALA A 17 -3.70 22.10 9.92
C ALA A 17 -4.95 21.64 10.70
N LEU A 18 -4.76 21.40 11.99
CA LEU A 18 -5.82 21.13 12.96
C LEU A 18 -5.67 22.12 14.13
N ASP A 19 -6.70 22.92 14.39
CA ASP A 19 -6.73 23.98 15.41
C ASP A 19 -5.52 24.93 15.33
N GLY A 20 -5.11 25.28 14.11
CA GLY A 20 -3.95 26.14 13.84
C GLY A 20 -2.58 25.46 13.96
N GLN A 21 -2.51 24.18 14.33
CA GLN A 21 -1.27 23.40 14.32
C GLN A 21 -1.11 22.69 12.98
N ARG A 22 0.01 22.95 12.29
CA ARG A 22 0.34 22.28 11.03
C ARG A 22 0.60 20.80 11.25
N LEU A 23 0.04 19.99 10.37
CA LEU A 23 0.18 18.55 10.42
C LEU A 23 1.29 18.13 9.45
N PHE A 24 2.20 17.26 9.92
CA PHE A 24 3.31 16.74 9.12
C PHE A 24 3.23 15.22 8.91
N SER A 25 2.51 14.50 9.77
CA SER A 25 2.26 13.06 9.66
C SER A 25 0.77 12.73 9.81
N VAL A 26 0.34 11.66 9.15
CA VAL A 26 -0.98 11.04 9.35
C VAL A 26 -1.14 10.56 10.79
N GLU A 27 -0.07 10.11 11.43
CA GLU A 27 -0.08 9.62 12.81
C GLU A 27 -0.40 10.75 13.79
N ASP A 28 0.16 11.94 13.57
CA ASP A 28 -0.10 13.12 14.38
C ASP A 28 -1.58 13.51 14.29
N PHE A 29 -2.15 13.48 13.08
CA PHE A 29 -3.57 13.74 12.88
C PHE A 29 -4.46 12.72 13.60
N VAL A 30 -4.17 11.43 13.46
CA VAL A 30 -4.93 10.36 14.13
C VAL A 30 -4.85 10.50 15.65
N LYS A 31 -3.68 10.86 16.18
CA LYS A 31 -3.47 11.10 17.61
C LYS A 31 -4.30 12.30 18.10
N MET A 32 -4.19 13.45 17.44
CA MET A 32 -4.91 14.67 17.83
C MET A 32 -6.44 14.51 17.77
N THR A 33 -6.95 13.83 16.74
CA THR A 33 -8.39 13.58 16.59
C THR A 33 -8.95 12.62 17.64
N LYS A 34 -8.14 11.68 18.13
CA LYS A 34 -8.50 10.80 19.26
C LYS A 34 -8.46 11.55 20.59
N GLU A 35 -7.44 12.36 20.83
CA GLU A 35 -7.29 13.14 22.07
C GLU A 35 -8.41 14.17 22.23
N LYS A 36 -8.85 14.79 21.12
CA LYS A 36 -9.93 15.78 21.09
C LYS A 36 -11.30 15.19 20.77
N ALA A 37 -11.50 13.88 20.98
CA ALA A 37 -12.78 13.25 20.70
C ALA A 37 -13.90 13.83 21.58
N GLY A 38 -15.03 14.20 20.95
CA GLY A 38 -16.13 14.89 21.62
C GLY A 38 -15.94 16.40 21.82
N GLN A 39 -14.80 16.96 21.41
CA GLN A 39 -14.57 18.41 21.40
C GLN A 39 -14.69 18.97 19.98
N LYS A 40 -15.07 20.25 19.86
CA LYS A 40 -15.10 20.94 18.56
C LYS A 40 -13.67 21.18 18.10
N ILE A 41 -13.33 20.64 16.93
CA ILE A 41 -12.05 20.87 16.25
C ILE A 41 -12.27 21.68 14.98
N GLN A 42 -11.25 22.43 14.57
CA GLN A 42 -11.20 23.19 13.33
C GLN A 42 -10.14 22.62 12.41
N LEU A 43 -10.55 22.15 11.23
CA LEU A 43 -9.65 21.69 10.18
C LEU A 43 -9.41 22.80 9.17
N GLU A 44 -8.15 23.01 8.80
CA GLU A 44 -7.77 23.84 7.67
C GLU A 44 -7.50 22.95 6.46
N ILE A 45 -8.25 23.18 5.39
CA ILE A 45 -8.30 22.31 4.21
C ILE A 45 -8.00 23.11 2.97
N LYS A 46 -7.12 22.58 2.14
CA LYS A 46 -6.85 23.08 0.80
C LYS A 46 -7.58 22.21 -0.22
N ARG A 47 -8.52 22.81 -0.94
CA ARG A 47 -9.32 22.15 -1.98
C ARG A 47 -8.94 22.70 -3.35
N GLU A 48 -8.57 21.82 -4.29
CA GLU A 48 -8.13 22.24 -5.64
C GLU A 48 -9.30 22.57 -6.59
N LYS A 49 -10.42 21.84 -6.51
CA LYS A 49 -11.61 21.99 -7.37
C LYS A 49 -12.85 22.33 -6.54
N ASP A 50 -13.74 23.18 -7.06
CA ASP A 50 -14.96 23.64 -6.38
C ASP A 50 -14.66 24.25 -4.99
N ASN A 51 -13.65 25.12 -4.93
CA ASN A 51 -13.27 25.79 -3.68
C ASN A 51 -14.05 27.10 -3.54
N PRO A 52 -15.04 27.17 -2.63
CA PRO A 52 -15.86 28.37 -2.45
C PRO A 52 -15.05 29.58 -1.95
N CYS A 53 -13.87 29.37 -1.37
CA CYS A 53 -13.00 30.43 -0.88
C CYS A 53 -12.11 31.05 -1.99
N ARG A 54 -12.00 30.43 -3.18
CA ARG A 54 -11.22 30.97 -4.31
C ARG A 54 -12.04 31.83 -5.26
N GLU A 55 -13.34 31.57 -5.36
CA GLU A 55 -14.21 32.26 -6.33
C GLU A 55 -14.72 33.61 -5.83
N GLU A 56 -14.75 33.84 -4.51
CA GLU A 56 -15.23 35.11 -3.94
C GLU A 56 -14.34 35.56 -2.78
N GLY A 57 -13.51 36.58 -3.02
CA GLY A 57 -12.63 37.15 -2.02
C GLY A 57 -13.40 37.79 -0.86
N GLY A 58 -13.28 37.19 0.33
CA GLY A 58 -13.77 37.73 1.59
C GLY A 58 -14.14 36.62 2.57
N GLU A 59 -13.93 36.85 3.87
CA GLU A 59 -14.39 35.99 4.97
C GLU A 59 -15.91 35.75 4.86
N LYS A 60 -16.30 34.70 4.14
CA LYS A 60 -17.70 34.31 3.97
C LYS A 60 -18.00 33.19 4.96
N VAL A 61 -18.82 33.50 5.96
CA VAL A 61 -19.41 32.47 6.83
C VAL A 61 -20.51 31.79 6.01
N LEU A 62 -20.17 30.70 5.35
CA LEU A 62 -21.14 29.88 4.63
C LEU A 62 -21.84 29.00 5.68
N GLY A 63 -23.13 29.26 5.87
CA GLY A 63 -23.93 28.63 6.90
C GLY A 63 -23.95 27.11 6.75
N GLY A 64 -23.47 26.41 7.76
CA GLY A 64 -23.72 24.99 7.96
C GLY A 64 -24.74 24.81 9.08
N SER A 65 -25.51 23.72 8.99
CA SER A 65 -26.40 23.24 10.05
C SER A 65 -25.71 23.29 11.42
N THR A 66 -26.48 23.45 12.50
CA THR A 66 -26.14 23.81 13.90
C THR A 66 -24.91 23.14 14.59
N GLN A 67 -24.19 22.27 13.90
CA GLN A 67 -23.00 21.55 14.35
C GLN A 67 -21.75 21.72 13.45
N VAL A 68 -21.88 22.29 12.25
CA VAL A 68 -20.80 22.43 11.27
C VAL A 68 -20.76 23.87 10.77
N GLY A 69 -19.60 24.51 10.85
CA GLY A 69 -19.40 25.87 10.37
C GLY A 69 -18.26 25.92 9.36
N PHE A 70 -18.47 26.61 8.25
CA PHE A 70 -17.47 26.88 7.23
C PHE A 70 -17.01 28.34 7.35
N ASN A 71 -15.69 28.54 7.40
CA ASN A 71 -15.07 29.86 7.28
C ASN A 71 -13.94 29.77 6.25
N CYS A 72 -13.53 30.89 5.66
CA CYS A 72 -12.42 30.96 4.73
C CYS A 72 -11.25 31.71 5.38
N HIS A 73 -10.06 31.13 5.31
CA HIS A 73 -8.81 31.79 5.72
C HIS A 73 -7.87 31.85 4.52
N GLY A 74 -7.95 32.96 3.78
CA GLY A 74 -7.28 33.08 2.48
C GLY A 74 -7.89 32.10 1.45
N GLU A 75 -7.04 31.28 0.82
CA GLU A 75 -7.48 30.23 -0.11
C GLU A 75 -7.94 28.93 0.58
N ASN A 76 -7.78 28.80 1.90
CA ASN A 76 -8.05 27.57 2.64
C ASN A 76 -9.43 27.61 3.31
N LEU A 77 -10.11 26.47 3.32
CA LEU A 77 -11.40 26.25 3.96
C LEU A 77 -11.19 25.82 5.41
N LEU A 78 -11.77 26.56 6.35
CA LEU A 78 -11.82 26.21 7.77
C LEU A 78 -13.14 25.51 8.07
N VAL A 79 -13.06 24.23 8.41
CA VAL A 79 -14.24 23.40 8.70
C VAL A 79 -14.24 23.02 10.16
N SER A 80 -15.31 23.40 10.86
CA SER A 80 -15.52 23.00 12.25
C SER A 80 -16.35 21.73 12.35
N LEU A 81 -15.88 20.75 13.12
CA LEU A 81 -16.58 19.47 13.31
C LEU A 81 -16.22 18.83 14.66
N ILE A 82 -17.00 17.83 15.10
CA ILE A 82 -16.83 17.15 16.38
C ILE A 82 -16.51 15.67 16.13
N PRO A 83 -15.33 15.16 16.53
CA PRO A 83 -14.99 13.75 16.37
C PRO A 83 -15.81 12.85 17.32
N ARG A 84 -16.17 11.64 16.86
CA ARG A 84 -16.87 10.65 17.69
C ARG A 84 -15.95 10.09 18.77
N GLN A 85 -16.46 9.99 20.01
CA GLN A 85 -15.74 9.34 21.12
C GLN A 85 -15.65 7.81 20.96
N SER A 86 -16.66 7.20 20.34
CA SER A 86 -16.69 5.76 20.07
C SER A 86 -16.99 5.53 18.59
N PRO A 87 -15.96 5.39 17.74
CA PRO A 87 -16.15 5.04 16.34
C PRO A 87 -16.44 3.53 16.17
N PRO A 88 -17.17 3.11 15.12
CA PRO A 88 -17.35 1.70 14.79
C PRO A 88 -16.01 1.04 14.40
N GLU A 89 -15.92 -0.29 14.52
CA GLU A 89 -14.66 -1.06 14.44
C GLU A 89 -13.79 -0.80 13.20
N ASN A 90 -14.37 -0.34 12.09
CA ASN A 90 -13.67 -0.09 10.82
C ASN A 90 -13.52 1.40 10.45
N GLU A 91 -13.87 2.33 11.34
CA GLU A 91 -13.80 3.78 11.06
C GLU A 91 -12.97 4.54 12.10
N GLY A 92 -12.36 5.64 11.67
CA GLY A 92 -11.78 6.61 12.59
C GLY A 92 -12.86 7.49 13.27
N PRO A 93 -12.49 8.28 14.30
CA PRO A 93 -13.37 9.24 14.98
C PRO A 93 -14.13 10.15 14.00
N LEU A 94 -13.47 10.52 12.89
CA LEU A 94 -13.99 11.35 11.82
C LEU A 94 -14.61 10.58 10.65
N GLY A 95 -14.29 9.30 10.49
CA GLY A 95 -14.68 8.50 9.33
C GLY A 95 -14.03 8.95 8.03
N VAL A 96 -12.75 9.34 8.06
CA VAL A 96 -11.93 9.67 6.88
C VAL A 96 -10.83 8.63 6.68
N VAL A 97 -10.44 8.41 5.43
CA VAL A 97 -9.22 7.69 5.06
C VAL A 97 -8.21 8.74 4.61
N ILE A 98 -7.03 8.75 5.24
CA ILE A 98 -5.98 9.73 4.96
C ILE A 98 -4.82 9.00 4.31
N SER A 99 -4.33 9.55 3.22
CA SER A 99 -3.10 9.12 2.58
C SER A 99 -2.10 10.27 2.60
N ASP A 100 -0.86 9.96 2.96
CA ASP A 100 0.31 10.81 2.85
C ASP A 100 0.82 10.95 1.40
N THR A 101 0.24 10.18 0.47
CA THR A 101 0.65 10.16 -0.92
C THR A 101 -0.08 11.26 -1.71
N GLU A 102 0.61 12.38 -1.94
CA GLU A 102 0.09 13.42 -2.83
C GLU A 102 0.16 12.98 -4.30
N LEU A 103 -0.99 12.93 -4.98
CA LEU A 103 -1.07 12.68 -6.42
C LEU A 103 -0.61 13.91 -7.20
N LYS A 104 0.71 14.06 -7.36
CA LYS A 104 1.30 15.13 -8.16
C LYS A 104 1.18 14.82 -9.66
N LYS A 105 0.32 15.56 -10.35
CA LYS A 105 0.18 15.48 -11.81
C LYS A 105 1.24 16.34 -12.49
N TYR A 106 2.14 15.70 -13.22
CA TYR A 106 3.11 16.38 -14.09
C TYR A 106 2.50 16.61 -15.48
N PRO A 107 3.04 17.58 -16.26
CA PRO A 107 2.69 17.70 -17.67
C PRO A 107 2.93 16.38 -18.41
N TRP A 108 2.00 15.99 -19.28
CA TRP A 108 1.97 14.65 -19.90
C TRP A 108 3.28 14.26 -20.61
N TRP A 109 4.01 15.23 -21.17
CA TRP A 109 5.31 15.00 -21.84
C TRP A 109 6.44 14.64 -20.87
N GLN A 110 6.38 15.04 -19.60
CA GLN A 110 7.37 14.67 -18.58
C GLN A 110 7.05 13.33 -17.91
N MET A 111 5.78 12.90 -17.96
CA MET A 111 5.28 11.72 -17.25
C MET A 111 5.96 10.40 -17.67
N PRO A 112 6.22 10.10 -18.96
CA PRO A 112 6.86 8.83 -19.33
C PRO A 112 8.24 8.68 -18.69
N TYR A 113 9.09 9.71 -18.76
CA TYR A 113 10.44 9.67 -18.21
C TYR A 113 10.43 9.65 -16.66
N LEU A 114 9.65 10.54 -16.04
CA LEU A 114 9.55 10.61 -14.59
C LEU A 114 8.93 9.33 -14.00
N GLY A 115 7.89 8.80 -14.65
CA GLY A 115 7.21 7.58 -14.23
C GLY A 115 8.13 6.36 -14.29
N VAL A 116 8.93 6.20 -15.34
CA VAL A 116 9.94 5.13 -15.40
C VAL A 116 10.99 5.29 -14.30
N ARG A 117 11.50 6.51 -14.10
CA ARG A 117 12.54 6.75 -13.09
C ARG A 117 12.03 6.49 -11.67
N GLU A 118 10.84 6.99 -11.35
CA GLU A 118 10.27 6.85 -10.02
C GLU A 118 9.79 5.41 -9.78
N GLY A 119 9.10 4.82 -10.76
CA GLY A 119 8.71 3.42 -10.71
C GLY A 119 9.91 2.47 -10.57
N PHE A 120 11.06 2.77 -11.18
CA PHE A 120 12.28 1.98 -11.00
C PHE A 120 12.85 2.11 -9.59
N LYS A 121 12.90 3.33 -9.03
CA LYS A 121 13.33 3.54 -7.64
C LYS A 121 12.42 2.82 -6.64
N GLU A 122 11.12 2.90 -6.85
CA GLU A 122 10.11 2.25 -6.03
C GLU A 122 10.18 0.72 -6.16
N SER A 123 10.36 0.21 -7.39
CA SER A 123 10.59 -1.23 -7.61
C SER A 123 11.86 -1.74 -6.91
N LEU A 124 12.92 -0.93 -6.86
CA LEU A 124 14.13 -1.26 -6.11
C LEU A 124 13.92 -1.25 -4.60
N SER A 125 13.13 -0.31 -4.06
CA SER A 125 12.85 -0.26 -2.62
C SER A 125 11.99 -1.46 -2.20
N TRP A 126 10.91 -1.74 -2.93
CA TRP A 126 10.09 -2.94 -2.76
C TRP A 126 10.93 -4.19 -2.92
N GLY A 127 11.82 -4.23 -3.91
CA GLY A 127 12.66 -5.39 -4.13
C GLY A 127 13.64 -5.67 -3.00
N LYS A 128 14.22 -4.62 -2.39
CA LYS A 128 15.01 -4.78 -1.16
C LYS A 128 14.18 -5.32 -0.01
N MET A 129 12.96 -4.80 0.19
CA MET A 129 12.08 -5.30 1.24
C MET A 129 11.71 -6.76 1.03
N ILE A 130 11.33 -7.15 -0.19
CA ILE A 130 11.01 -8.54 -0.54
C ILE A 130 12.21 -9.46 -0.28
N LEU A 131 13.43 -9.05 -0.67
CA LEU A 131 14.64 -9.83 -0.41
C LEU A 131 14.93 -10.01 1.09
N LEU A 132 14.73 -8.96 1.89
CA LEU A 132 14.88 -9.02 3.35
C LEU A 132 13.83 -9.96 3.97
N SER A 133 12.55 -9.80 3.59
CA SER A 133 11.47 -10.66 4.05
C SER A 133 11.67 -12.13 3.64
N LEU A 134 12.16 -12.38 2.42
CA LEU A 134 12.52 -13.73 1.98
C LEU A 134 13.65 -14.30 2.84
N LYS A 135 14.71 -13.52 3.10
CA LYS A 135 15.82 -13.97 3.96
C LYS A 135 15.34 -14.32 5.37
N GLU A 136 14.53 -13.46 5.99
CA GLU A 136 13.93 -13.71 7.30
C GLU A 136 13.04 -14.95 7.28
N THR A 137 12.24 -15.11 6.23
CA THR A 137 11.41 -16.30 6.01
C THR A 137 12.24 -17.57 5.93
N PHE A 138 13.30 -17.59 5.12
CA PHE A 138 14.20 -18.74 5.00
C PHE A 138 14.85 -19.10 6.33
N VAL A 139 15.36 -18.11 7.08
CA VAL A 139 15.92 -18.33 8.42
C VAL A 139 14.86 -18.86 9.37
N SER A 140 13.65 -18.30 9.34
CA SER A 140 12.56 -18.73 10.22
C SER A 140 12.12 -20.17 9.97
N LEU A 141 12.06 -20.58 8.71
CA LEU A 141 11.71 -21.93 8.28
C LEU A 141 12.79 -22.94 8.67
N ILE A 142 14.07 -22.62 8.42
CA ILE A 142 15.18 -23.54 8.67
C ILE A 142 15.49 -23.66 10.17
N VAL A 143 15.46 -22.55 10.91
CA VAL A 143 15.86 -22.51 12.33
C VAL A 143 14.70 -22.84 13.26
N TYR A 144 13.51 -22.30 13.00
CA TYR A 144 12.37 -22.38 13.91
C TYR A 144 11.24 -23.29 13.40
N GLY A 145 11.32 -23.79 12.17
CA GLY A 145 10.32 -24.69 11.59
C GLY A 145 8.93 -24.06 11.42
N LYS A 146 8.83 -22.72 11.44
CA LYS A 146 7.56 -21.99 11.34
C LYS A 146 7.54 -21.14 10.08
N VAL A 147 6.40 -21.17 9.39
CA VAL A 147 6.10 -20.23 8.30
C VAL A 147 5.71 -18.89 8.94
N PRO A 148 6.39 -17.78 8.62
CA PRO A 148 5.98 -16.46 9.11
C PRO A 148 4.55 -16.14 8.69
N ARG A 149 3.81 -15.44 9.57
CA ARG A 149 2.44 -14.97 9.26
C ARG A 149 2.40 -13.99 8.08
N GLU A 150 3.54 -13.45 7.70
CA GLU A 150 3.69 -12.47 6.62
C GLU A 150 3.77 -13.13 5.24
N VAL A 151 4.02 -14.45 5.18
CA VAL A 151 4.00 -15.19 3.92
C VAL A 151 2.56 -15.55 3.58
N ALA A 152 2.05 -14.95 2.51
CA ALA A 152 0.78 -15.28 1.90
C ALA A 152 0.99 -16.28 0.76
N GLY A 153 0.21 -17.36 0.75
CA GLY A 153 0.10 -18.26 -0.39
C GLY A 153 -0.91 -17.77 -1.42
N PRO A 154 -1.22 -18.63 -2.42
CA PRO A 154 -2.16 -18.31 -3.49
C PRO A 154 -3.54 -17.86 -2.99
N ILE A 155 -4.03 -18.49 -1.92
CA ILE A 155 -5.33 -18.15 -1.31
C ILE A 155 -5.24 -16.80 -0.59
N GLY A 156 -4.16 -16.53 0.14
CA GLY A 156 -3.93 -15.23 0.74
C GLY A 156 -3.87 -14.10 -0.30
N ILE A 157 -3.21 -14.33 -1.44
CA ILE A 157 -3.15 -13.38 -2.56
C ILE A 157 -4.55 -13.16 -3.15
N PHE A 158 -5.35 -14.22 -3.33
CA PHE A 158 -6.72 -14.10 -3.82
C PHE A 158 -7.59 -13.23 -2.89
N GLN A 159 -7.50 -13.43 -1.58
CA GLN A 159 -8.24 -12.63 -0.60
C GLN A 159 -7.77 -11.17 -0.60
N ALA A 160 -6.45 -10.94 -0.60
CA ALA A 160 -5.87 -9.60 -0.67
C ALA A 160 -6.34 -8.85 -1.92
N THR A 161 -6.38 -9.56 -3.06
CA THR A 161 -6.91 -9.00 -4.32
C THR A 161 -8.34 -8.49 -4.14
N GLY A 162 -9.23 -9.29 -3.52
CA GLY A 162 -10.61 -8.88 -3.26
C GLY A 162 -10.76 -7.70 -2.30
N GLN A 163 -9.79 -7.46 -1.42
CA GLN A 163 -9.75 -6.27 -0.56
C GLN A 163 -9.27 -5.05 -1.34
N VAL A 164 -8.18 -5.19 -2.10
CA VAL A 164 -7.60 -4.10 -2.91
C VAL A 164 -8.56 -3.63 -3.99
N THR A 165 -9.35 -4.52 -4.61
CA THR A 165 -10.36 -4.11 -5.61
C THR A 165 -11.42 -3.17 -5.05
N LYS A 166 -11.68 -3.21 -3.74
CA LYS A 166 -12.62 -2.30 -3.07
C LYS A 166 -12.02 -0.91 -2.81
N GLN A 167 -10.70 -0.78 -2.90
CA GLN A 167 -9.96 0.47 -2.67
C GLN A 167 -9.82 1.31 -3.96
N GLY A 168 -10.30 0.81 -5.10
CA GLY A 168 -10.34 1.54 -6.37
C GLY A 168 -9.22 1.15 -7.35
N PHE A 169 -9.28 1.74 -8.56
CA PHE A 169 -8.41 1.36 -9.68
C PHE A 169 -6.92 1.59 -9.40
N LEU A 170 -6.57 2.71 -8.76
CA LEU A 170 -5.17 3.04 -8.49
C LEU A 170 -4.54 2.04 -7.50
N ALA A 171 -5.28 1.61 -6.48
CA ALA A 171 -4.83 0.61 -5.52
C ALA A 171 -4.58 -0.74 -6.20
N VAL A 172 -5.46 -1.16 -7.12
CA VAL A 172 -5.26 -2.38 -7.93
C VAL A 172 -4.00 -2.28 -8.78
N LEU A 173 -3.76 -1.14 -9.44
CA LEU A 173 -2.58 -0.93 -10.26
C LEU A 173 -1.29 -1.00 -9.42
N GLN A 174 -1.28 -0.39 -8.24
CA GLN A 174 -0.17 -0.45 -7.30
C GLN A 174 0.09 -1.89 -6.83
N PHE A 175 -0.97 -2.62 -6.45
CA PHE A 175 -0.86 -4.02 -6.02
C PHE A 175 -0.36 -4.94 -7.13
N LEU A 176 -0.81 -4.75 -8.37
CA LEU A 176 -0.28 -5.44 -9.55
C LEU A 176 1.21 -5.14 -9.75
N GLY A 177 1.63 -3.89 -9.52
CA GLY A 177 3.04 -3.50 -9.52
C GLY A 177 3.86 -4.28 -8.50
N ILE A 178 3.40 -4.35 -7.24
CA ILE A 178 4.06 -5.10 -6.17
C ILE A 178 4.16 -6.59 -6.52
N LEU A 179 3.08 -7.20 -7.02
CA LEU A 179 3.08 -8.60 -7.45
C LEU A 179 4.07 -8.85 -8.60
N SER A 180 4.15 -7.92 -9.55
CA SER A 180 5.09 -8.02 -10.69
C SER A 180 6.55 -7.98 -10.22
N VAL A 181 6.88 -7.08 -9.29
CA VAL A 181 8.22 -7.00 -8.69
C VAL A 181 8.54 -8.27 -7.89
N ASN A 182 7.58 -8.80 -7.14
CA ASN A 182 7.75 -10.06 -6.41
C ASN A 182 8.05 -11.23 -7.36
N LEU A 183 7.25 -11.40 -8.43
CA LEU A 183 7.48 -12.43 -9.44
C LEU A 183 8.86 -12.28 -10.09
N ALA A 184 9.28 -11.05 -10.43
CA ALA A 184 10.59 -10.79 -11.01
C ALA A 184 11.73 -11.23 -10.07
N ILE A 185 11.62 -10.93 -8.76
CA ILE A 185 12.64 -11.31 -7.77
C ILE A 185 12.66 -12.82 -7.57
N VAL A 186 11.49 -13.44 -7.38
CA VAL A 186 11.36 -14.89 -7.21
C VAL A 186 11.94 -15.61 -8.43
N ASN A 187 11.67 -15.14 -9.66
CA ASN A 187 12.20 -15.75 -10.88
C ASN A 187 13.71 -15.59 -11.02
N VAL A 188 14.32 -14.55 -10.45
CA VAL A 188 15.79 -14.37 -10.46
C VAL A 188 16.49 -15.25 -9.41
N LEU A 189 15.75 -15.80 -8.44
CA LEU A 189 16.35 -16.63 -7.41
C LEU A 189 17.07 -17.86 -8.00
N PRO A 190 18.20 -18.26 -7.39
CA PRO A 190 19.00 -19.40 -7.82
C PRO A 190 18.33 -20.75 -7.48
N PHE A 191 17.11 -20.98 -7.97
CA PHE A 191 16.31 -22.16 -7.66
C PHE A 191 15.96 -22.93 -8.94
N PRO A 192 16.12 -24.27 -8.97
CA PRO A 192 15.75 -25.10 -10.12
C PRO A 192 14.27 -24.97 -10.49
N ALA A 193 13.96 -24.95 -11.78
CA ALA A 193 12.64 -24.62 -12.37
C ALA A 193 12.28 -23.12 -12.48
N LEU A 194 13.05 -22.22 -11.87
CA LEU A 194 12.95 -20.78 -12.10
C LEU A 194 14.00 -20.30 -13.11
N ASP A 195 13.79 -19.12 -13.70
CA ASP A 195 14.71 -18.53 -14.68
C ASP A 195 16.13 -18.34 -14.11
N GLY A 196 16.24 -17.99 -12.83
CA GLY A 196 17.49 -17.85 -12.10
C GLY A 196 18.26 -19.17 -11.95
N GLY A 197 17.56 -20.32 -11.90
CA GLY A 197 18.20 -21.63 -11.97
C GLY A 197 18.94 -21.84 -13.29
N ARG A 198 18.34 -21.41 -14.41
CA ARG A 198 18.99 -21.45 -15.73
C ARG A 198 20.21 -20.52 -15.79
N LEU A 199 20.12 -19.34 -15.18
CA LEU A 199 21.24 -18.41 -15.08
C LEU A 199 22.44 -19.02 -14.34
N ILE A 200 22.23 -19.82 -13.29
CA ILE A 200 23.32 -20.55 -12.62
C ILE A 200 23.98 -21.55 -13.57
N PHE A 201 23.20 -22.36 -14.29
CA PHE A 201 23.77 -23.33 -15.23
C PHE A 201 24.63 -22.63 -16.28
N LEU A 202 24.14 -21.52 -16.84
CA LEU A 202 24.91 -20.69 -17.76
C LEU A 202 26.17 -20.08 -17.12
N ALA A 203 26.09 -19.64 -15.87
CA ALA A 203 27.25 -19.13 -15.14
C ALA A 203 28.31 -20.23 -14.91
N ILE A 204 27.87 -21.43 -14.54
CA ILE A 204 28.75 -22.61 -14.39
C ILE A 204 29.39 -22.96 -15.73
N GLU A 205 28.63 -22.98 -16.82
CA GLU A 205 29.15 -23.22 -18.17
C GLU A 205 30.17 -22.16 -18.60
N GLY A 206 29.92 -20.89 -18.28
CA GLY A 206 30.86 -19.79 -18.55
C GLY A 206 32.17 -19.94 -17.79
N LEU A 207 32.12 -20.39 -16.52
CA LEU A 207 33.30 -20.61 -15.68
C LEU A 207 34.08 -21.88 -16.06
N THR A 208 33.37 -22.99 -16.27
CA THR A 208 34.00 -24.30 -16.56
C THR A 208 34.29 -24.51 -18.05
N LYS A 209 33.76 -23.66 -18.94
CA LYS A 209 33.78 -23.80 -20.41
C LYS A 209 33.26 -25.15 -20.91
N LYS A 210 32.53 -25.88 -20.07
CA LYS A 210 31.96 -27.20 -20.36
C LYS A 210 30.46 -27.11 -20.21
N LYS A 211 29.74 -27.58 -21.23
CA LYS A 211 28.28 -27.63 -21.20
C LYS A 211 27.81 -28.57 -20.11
N VAL A 212 26.82 -28.16 -19.33
CA VAL A 212 26.14 -29.03 -18.39
C VAL A 212 25.34 -30.04 -19.23
N PRO A 213 25.42 -31.34 -18.95
CA PRO A 213 24.67 -32.33 -19.72
C PRO A 213 23.18 -32.07 -19.59
N ALA A 214 22.49 -31.96 -20.74
CA ALA A 214 21.06 -31.60 -20.79
C ALA A 214 20.17 -32.53 -19.95
N LYS A 215 20.56 -33.81 -19.79
CA LYS A 215 19.85 -34.77 -18.94
C LYS A 215 19.89 -34.38 -17.46
N VAL A 216 21.02 -33.85 -16.98
CA VAL A 216 21.19 -33.42 -15.58
C VAL A 216 20.41 -32.15 -15.33
N GLU A 217 20.47 -31.18 -16.25
CA GLU A 217 19.68 -29.96 -16.14
C GLU A 217 18.18 -30.26 -16.11
N LEU A 218 17.69 -31.09 -17.04
CA LEU A 218 16.28 -31.49 -17.09
C LEU A 218 15.85 -32.15 -15.78
N LEU A 219 16.65 -33.07 -15.25
CA LEU A 219 16.35 -33.78 -14.01
C LEU A 219 16.32 -32.83 -12.81
N ILE A 220 17.29 -31.93 -12.70
CA ILE A 220 17.34 -30.93 -11.61
C ILE A 220 16.14 -29.98 -11.69
N ASN A 221 15.79 -29.49 -12.89
CA ASN A 221 14.62 -28.63 -13.08
C ASN A 221 13.30 -29.38 -12.80
N GLN A 222 13.18 -30.65 -13.19
CA GLN A 222 11.99 -31.45 -12.87
C GLN A 222 11.82 -31.65 -11.37
N ILE A 223 12.90 -32.00 -10.66
CA ILE A 223 12.88 -32.15 -9.20
C ILE A 223 12.52 -30.80 -8.55
N GLY A 224 13.13 -29.71 -9.01
CA GLY A 224 12.81 -28.35 -8.55
C GLY A 224 11.33 -28.01 -8.71
N MET A 225 10.76 -28.30 -9.89
CA MET A 225 9.35 -28.04 -10.17
C MET A 225 8.43 -28.82 -9.23
N VAL A 226 8.71 -30.11 -9.02
CA VAL A 226 7.91 -30.94 -8.09
C VAL A 226 8.02 -30.41 -6.66
N CYS A 227 9.23 -30.03 -6.22
CA CYS A 227 9.42 -29.42 -4.90
C CYS A 227 8.67 -28.10 -4.75
N LEU A 228 8.66 -27.23 -5.77
CA LEU A 228 7.91 -25.96 -5.75
C LEU A 228 6.41 -26.19 -5.69
N LEU A 229 5.87 -27.11 -6.50
CA LEU A 229 4.46 -27.46 -6.48
C LEU A 229 4.04 -28.02 -5.11
N LEU A 230 4.88 -28.86 -4.51
CA LEU A 230 4.63 -29.39 -3.17
C LEU A 230 4.67 -28.28 -2.11
N LEU A 231 5.66 -27.38 -2.19
CA LEU A 231 5.74 -26.23 -1.30
C LEU A 231 4.50 -25.31 -1.45
N MET A 232 4.05 -25.07 -2.68
CA MET A 232 2.84 -24.30 -2.96
C MET A 232 1.62 -24.93 -2.29
N VAL A 233 1.45 -26.26 -2.37
CA VAL A 233 0.38 -26.98 -1.67
C VAL A 233 0.49 -26.81 -0.16
N VAL A 234 1.68 -26.97 0.42
CA VAL A 234 1.91 -26.82 1.86
C VAL A 234 1.55 -25.41 2.35
N ILE A 235 2.00 -24.36 1.65
CA ILE A 235 1.68 -22.97 2.00
C ILE A 235 0.18 -22.69 1.83
N THR A 236 -0.44 -23.25 0.78
CA THR A 236 -1.88 -23.12 0.54
C THR A 236 -2.70 -23.76 1.67
N ILE A 237 -2.30 -24.93 2.15
CA ILE A 237 -2.93 -25.59 3.31
C ILE A 237 -2.78 -24.72 4.56
N ASN A 238 -1.60 -24.15 4.79
CA ASN A 238 -1.36 -23.24 5.91
C ASN A 238 -2.23 -21.97 5.83
N ASP A 239 -2.45 -21.42 4.63
CA ASP A 239 -3.39 -20.33 4.42
C ASP A 239 -4.81 -20.74 4.79
N ILE A 240 -5.29 -21.90 4.34
CA ILE A 240 -6.63 -22.41 4.67
C ILE A 240 -6.81 -22.54 6.18
N PHE A 241 -5.84 -23.14 6.89
CA PHE A 241 -5.91 -23.27 8.34
C PHE A 241 -5.90 -21.92 9.06
N ARG A 242 -5.11 -20.96 8.55
CA ARG A 242 -5.07 -19.59 9.09
C ARG A 242 -6.41 -18.87 8.94
N PHE A 243 -7.13 -19.13 7.85
CA PHE A 243 -8.44 -18.53 7.60
C PHE A 243 -9.60 -19.25 8.30
N LEU A 244 -9.54 -20.58 8.44
CA LEU A 244 -10.55 -21.37 9.15
C LEU A 244 -10.38 -21.32 10.67
N GLY A 245 -9.17 -21.09 11.18
CA GLY A 245 -8.87 -20.96 12.60
C GLY A 245 -9.06 -19.54 13.17
N LYS A 246 -9.56 -18.61 12.35
CA LYS A 246 -9.96 -17.26 12.72
C LYS A 246 -11.49 -17.19 12.73
#